data_AF-A0A930TWX2-F1
#
_entry.id   AF-A0A930TWX2-F1
#
_cell.length_a   1.000
_cell.length_b   1.000
_cell.length_c   1.000
_cell.angle_alpha   90.00
_cell.angle_beta   90.00
_cell.angle_gamma   90.00
#
_symmetry.space_group_name_H-M   'P 1'
#
loop_
_entity.id
_entity.type
_entity.pdbx_description
1 polymer ?
#
loop_
_entity_poly.entity_id
_entity_poly.type
_entity_poly.pdbx_seq_one_letter_code
_entity_poly.pdbx_strand_id
1 'polypeptide(L)'
;MDAFDPTPPQWTEPAIHALSFCCPRCGASSQQANHVWINRRAPVISDDYRRKWQEFYDCECGQAWWAWSSDRPPQDWQKKDGDEP
;
A
#
# COMPACT_ATOMS: atom_id res chain seq x y z
N MET A 1 -9.81 -11.72 3.88
CA MET A 1 -8.62 -11.66 3.01
C MET A 1 -7.55 -10.92 3.77
N ASP A 2 -6.36 -11.51 3.86
CA ASP A 2 -5.21 -10.86 4.48
C ASP A 2 -4.55 -9.91 3.49
N ALA A 3 -4.30 -8.67 3.92
CA ALA A 3 -3.65 -7.66 3.09
C ALA A 3 -2.22 -8.05 2.66
N PHE A 4 -1.63 -9.05 3.33
CA PHE A 4 -0.25 -9.48 3.17
C PHE A 4 -0.12 -10.86 2.54
N ASP A 5 -1.21 -11.41 1.98
CA ASP A 5 -1.17 -12.71 1.32
C ASP A 5 -0.11 -12.70 0.20
N PRO A 6 0.74 -13.74 0.09
CA PRO A 6 1.75 -13.79 -0.97
C PRO A 6 1.14 -13.93 -2.37
N THR A 7 -0.14 -14.28 -2.47
CA THR A 7 -0.85 -14.50 -3.74
C THR A 7 -1.65 -13.24 -4.10
N PRO A 8 -1.49 -12.69 -5.31
CA PRO A 8 -2.28 -11.56 -5.75
C PRO A 8 -3.76 -11.96 -5.87
N PRO A 9 -4.70 -11.22 -5.25
CA PRO A 9 -6.12 -11.43 -5.45
C PRO A 9 -6.55 -11.11 -6.88
N GLN A 10 -7.58 -11.80 -7.38
CA GLN A 10 -8.08 -11.60 -8.75
C GLN A 10 -8.57 -10.17 -9.03
N TRP A 11 -9.11 -9.49 -8.00
CA TRP A 11 -9.57 -8.09 -8.13
C TRP A 11 -8.43 -7.08 -8.35
N THR A 12 -7.17 -7.49 -8.16
CA THR A 12 -6.00 -6.64 -8.44
C THR A 12 -5.66 -6.55 -9.92
N GLU A 13 -6.11 -7.50 -10.76
CA GLU A 13 -5.87 -7.50 -12.20
C GLU A 13 -6.45 -6.26 -12.92
N PRO A 14 -7.70 -5.84 -12.67
CA PRO A 14 -8.27 -4.62 -13.25
C PRO A 14 -7.83 -3.33 -12.52
N ALA A 15 -6.91 -3.39 -11.56
CA ALA A 15 -6.57 -2.22 -10.75
C ALA A 15 -5.80 -1.16 -11.56
N ILE A 16 -6.24 0.09 -11.47
CA ILE A 16 -5.58 1.22 -12.15
C ILE A 16 -4.70 2.03 -11.19
N HIS A 17 -3.63 2.63 -11.71
CA HIS A 17 -2.75 3.47 -10.90
C HIS A 17 -3.43 4.80 -10.54
N ALA A 18 -3.54 5.09 -9.25
CA ALA A 18 -4.06 6.35 -8.75
C ALA A 18 -2.92 7.36 -8.57
N LEU A 19 -3.06 8.56 -9.16
CA LEU A 19 -2.09 9.65 -9.01
C LEU A 19 -2.14 10.30 -7.63
N SER A 20 -3.31 10.26 -7.00
CA SER A 20 -3.54 10.68 -5.61
C SER A 20 -3.86 9.44 -4.78
N PHE A 21 -3.59 9.46 -3.48
CA PHE A 21 -3.80 8.33 -2.58
C PHE A 21 -5.29 8.16 -2.21
N CYS A 22 -6.16 8.11 -3.22
CA CYS A 22 -7.60 8.00 -3.14
C CYS A 22 -8.16 7.35 -4.41
N CYS A 23 -9.40 6.86 -4.34
CA CYS A 23 -10.05 6.21 -5.46
C CYS A 23 -10.15 7.16 -6.66
N PRO A 24 -9.62 6.81 -7.84
CA PRO A 24 -9.66 7.67 -9.02
C PRO A 24 -11.07 7.86 -9.60
N ARG A 25 -12.04 7.04 -9.18
CA ARG A 25 -13.43 7.09 -9.67
C ARG A 25 -14.33 7.96 -8.80
N CYS A 26 -14.29 7.77 -7.48
CA CYS A 26 -15.20 8.45 -6.55
C CYS A 26 -14.50 9.33 -5.50
N GLY A 27 -13.16 9.35 -5.48
CA GLY A 27 -12.37 10.15 -4.52
C GLY A 27 -12.33 9.60 -3.10
N ALA A 28 -12.91 8.43 -2.83
CA ALA A 28 -12.89 7.80 -1.50
C ALA A 28 -11.46 7.55 -1.03
N SER A 29 -11.23 7.70 0.28
CA SER A 29 -9.91 7.43 0.87
C SER A 29 -9.59 5.93 0.87
N SER A 30 -8.30 5.58 0.93
CA SER A 30 -7.85 4.19 1.07
C SER A 30 -8.46 3.45 2.27
N GLN A 31 -8.81 4.17 3.33
CA GLN A 31 -9.44 3.61 4.54
C GLN A 31 -10.86 3.12 4.30
N GLN A 32 -11.51 3.55 3.21
CA GLN A 32 -12.87 3.14 2.83
C GLN A 32 -12.89 1.97 1.83
N ALA A 33 -11.73 1.40 1.51
CA ALA A 33 -11.66 0.24 0.64
C ALA A 33 -12.23 -1.01 1.34
N ASN A 34 -12.97 -1.83 0.61
CA ASN A 34 -13.49 -3.12 1.09
C ASN A 34 -12.35 -4.13 1.28
N HIS A 35 -11.40 -4.12 0.35
CA HIS A 35 -10.23 -4.99 0.38
C HIS A 35 -8.97 -4.19 0.11
N VAL A 36 -7.89 -4.62 0.73
CA VAL A 36 -6.55 -4.08 0.52
C VAL A 36 -5.58 -5.23 0.33
N TRP A 37 -4.59 -5.06 -0.53
CA TRP A 37 -3.52 -6.03 -0.73
C TRP A 37 -2.22 -5.33 -1.09
N ILE A 38 -1.10 -5.71 -0.49
CA ILE A 38 0.22 -5.12 -0.75
C ILE A 38 1.21 -6.16 -1.24
N ASN A 39 1.85 -5.89 -2.38
CA ASN A 39 2.88 -6.77 -2.92
C ASN A 39 4.21 -6.53 -2.19
N ARG A 40 4.43 -7.22 -1.06
CA ARG A 40 5.69 -7.14 -0.30
C ARG A 40 6.87 -7.88 -0.93
N ARG A 41 6.65 -8.69 -1.98
CA ARG A 41 7.67 -9.57 -2.57
C ARG A 41 8.51 -8.86 -3.64
N ALA A 42 7.98 -7.80 -4.25
CA ALA A 42 8.65 -7.07 -5.32
C ALA A 42 8.76 -5.56 -4.98
N PRO A 43 9.61 -5.18 -4.00
CA PRO A 43 9.87 -3.77 -3.75
C PRO A 43 10.58 -3.14 -4.96
N VAL A 44 10.15 -1.94 -5.32
CA VAL A 44 10.84 -1.09 -6.31
C VAL A 44 11.70 -0.10 -5.54
N ILE A 45 12.99 -0.04 -5.89
CA ILE A 45 13.90 0.97 -5.35
C ILE A 45 13.72 2.24 -6.19
N SER A 46 13.30 3.32 -5.56
CA SER A 46 13.21 4.65 -6.20
C SER A 46 14.57 5.36 -6.17
N ASP A 47 14.73 6.43 -6.95
CA ASP A 47 15.93 7.28 -6.98
C ASP A 47 16.41 7.76 -5.60
N ASP A 48 15.48 7.95 -4.64
CA ASP A 48 15.79 8.31 -3.26
C ASP A 48 16.32 7.14 -2.40
N TYR A 49 16.68 6.01 -3.01
CA TYR A 49 17.07 4.75 -2.35
C TYR A 49 16.00 4.16 -1.40
N ARG A 50 14.79 4.72 -1.40
CA ARG A 50 13.66 4.19 -0.64
C ARG A 50 12.98 3.06 -1.40
N ARG A 51 12.57 2.04 -0.64
CA ARG A 51 11.74 0.95 -1.13
C ARG A 51 10.29 1.43 -1.22
N LYS A 52 9.66 1.14 -2.35
CA LYS A 52 8.24 1.31 -2.59
C LYS A 52 7.60 -0.02 -2.90
N TRP A 53 6.41 -0.22 -2.40
CA TRP A 53 5.58 -1.39 -2.64
C TRP A 53 4.30 -0.94 -3.35
N GLN A 54 3.80 -1.78 -4.25
CA GLN A 54 2.50 -1.56 -4.86
C GLN A 54 1.42 -2.02 -3.90
N GLU A 55 0.54 -1.09 -3.54
CA GLU A 55 -0.57 -1.33 -2.62
C GLU A 55 -1.88 -1.12 -3.38
N PHE A 56 -2.70 -2.16 -3.37
CA PHE A 56 -3.93 -2.29 -4.11
C PHE A 56 -5.12 -2.13 -3.16
N TYR A 57 -6.17 -1.50 -3.67
CA TYR A 57 -7.38 -1.15 -2.96
C TYR A 57 -8.60 -1.45 -3.82
N ASP A 58 -9.54 -2.19 -3.27
CA ASP A 58 -10.86 -2.44 -3.84
C ASP A 58 -11.84 -1.43 -3.23
N CYS A 59 -12.19 -0.39 -3.98
CA CYS A 59 -13.10 0.63 -3.48
C CYS A 59 -14.54 0.12 -3.41
N GLU A 60 -15.31 0.61 -2.44
CA GLU A 60 -16.76 0.37 -2.35
C GLU A 60 -17.55 0.73 -3.62
N CYS A 61 -17.05 1.63 -4.46
CA CYS A 61 -17.65 1.97 -5.75
C CYS A 61 -17.39 0.93 -6.87
N GLY A 62 -16.72 -0.18 -6.55
CA GLY A 62 -16.34 -1.25 -7.48
C GLY A 62 -15.10 -0.94 -8.32
N GLN A 63 -14.38 0.15 -8.02
CA GLN A 63 -13.11 0.47 -8.68
C GLN A 63 -11.95 -0.13 -7.90
N ALA A 64 -11.25 -1.08 -8.52
CA ALA A 64 -9.93 -1.50 -8.06
C ALA A 64 -8.88 -0.45 -8.49
N TRP A 65 -8.00 -0.06 -7.58
CA TRP A 65 -6.91 0.88 -7.87
C TRP A 65 -5.69 0.55 -7.03
N TRP A 66 -4.54 1.06 -7.43
CA TRP A 66 -3.30 0.87 -6.68
C TRP A 66 -2.49 2.16 -6.62
N ALA A 67 -1.70 2.29 -5.57
CA ALA A 67 -0.78 3.41 -5.37
C ALA A 67 0.55 2.90 -4.80
N TRP A 68 1.58 3.75 -4.90
CA TRP A 68 2.88 3.46 -4.30
C TRP A 68 2.86 3.74 -2.80
N SER A 69 3.02 2.70 -2.01
CA SER A 69 3.31 2.80 -0.58
C SER A 69 4.82 2.83 -0.40
N SER A 70 5.34 3.93 0.16
CA SER A 70 6.77 4.03 0.50
C SER A 70 6.97 3.65 1.96
N ASP A 71 8.17 3.19 2.31
CA ASP A 71 8.56 3.04 3.72
C ASP A 71 8.21 4.35 4.46
N ARG A 72 7.33 4.26 5.46
CA ARG A 72 7.08 5.43 6.30
C ARG A 72 8.41 5.74 6.98
N PRO A 73 8.89 7.00 6.99
CA PRO A 73 10.08 7.33 7.74
C PRO A 73 9.93 6.72 9.15
N PRO A 74 10.99 6.10 9.70
CA PRO A 74 10.91 5.46 11.00
C PRO A 74 10.31 6.46 11.98
N GLN A 75 9.10 6.18 12.44
CA GLN A 75 8.46 7.02 13.44
C GLN A 75 9.29 6.88 14.73
N ASP A 76 9.47 7.97 15.48
CA ASP A 76 10.30 8.05 16.69
C ASP A 76 10.04 6.93 17.73
N TRP A 77 8.93 6.20 17.64
CA TRP A 77 8.65 5.01 18.46
C TRP A 77 9.68 3.88 18.30
N GLN A 78 10.38 3.74 17.16
CA GLN A 78 11.40 2.68 17.00
C GLN A 78 12.69 2.92 17.81
N LYS A 79 12.79 4.04 18.56
CA LYS A 79 13.83 4.23 19.57
C LYS A 79 13.28 3.93 20.96
N LYS A 80 13.37 2.67 21.39
CA LYS A 80 13.73 2.28 22.76
C LYS A 80 13.64 0.76 22.89
N ASP A 81 14.81 0.13 22.84
CA ASP A 81 15.19 -1.04 23.65
C ASP A 81 16.70 -1.19 23.46
N GLY A 82 17.46 -0.30 24.13
CA GLY A 82 18.91 -0.20 23.94
C GLY A 82 19.55 0.87 24.81
N ASP A 83 19.08 0.99 26.05
CA ASP A 83 19.72 1.70 27.15
C ASP A 83 19.48 0.75 28.35
N GLU A 84 20.49 0.09 28.92
CA GLU A 84 21.60 0.70 29.65
C GLU A 84 22.73 -0.35 29.88
N PRO A 85 24.00 0.06 30.02
CA PRO A 85 25.13 -0.78 30.46
C PRO A 85 25.09 -1.20 31.94
#